data_AF-A0A9C9Z6Y1-F1
#
_entry.id   AF-A0A9C9Z6Y1-F1
#
_cell.length_a   1.000
_cell.length_b   1.000
_cell.length_c   1.000
_cell.angle_alpha   90.00
_cell.angle_beta   90.00
_cell.angle_gamma   90.00
#
_symmetry.space_group_name_H-M   'P 1'
#
loop_
_entity.id
_entity.type
_entity.pdbx_description
1 polymer ?
#
loop_
_entity_poly.entity_id
_entity_poly.type
_entity_poly.pdbx_seq_one_letter_code
_entity_poly.pdbx_strand_id
1 'polypeptide(L)'
;GVSENIRVRSIVGRFLEHTRVCYFYNDGNEEVFCSSADWMERNMFRRVEVCFPIESSKLRQRIIKELDYYLKDNSQAWELSSEGVYQRTAPAEGEAAFSAQNALLQEWAEQA
;
A
#
# COMPACT_ATOMS: atom_id res chain seq x y z
N GLY A 1 -14.04 13.44 15.16
CA GLY A 1 -12.60 13.17 15.33
C GLY A 1 -12.32 11.78 15.85
N VAL A 2 -12.63 10.73 15.08
CA VAL A 2 -12.17 9.35 15.35
C VAL A 2 -11.29 8.87 14.19
N SER A 3 -11.77 9.02 12.96
CA SER A 3 -11.11 8.53 11.73
C SER A 3 -11.05 9.55 10.60
N GLU A 4 -11.20 10.85 10.90
CA GLU A 4 -11.25 11.93 9.89
C GLU A 4 -10.01 12.00 8.99
N ASN A 5 -8.85 11.61 9.52
CA ASN A 5 -7.58 11.58 8.80
C ASN A 5 -7.18 10.16 8.36
N ILE A 6 -8.08 9.18 8.51
CA ILE A 6 -7.83 7.79 8.13
C ILE A 6 -8.53 7.51 6.81
N ARG A 7 -7.77 7.03 5.82
CA ARG A 7 -8.29 6.58 4.53
C ARG A 7 -8.02 5.08 4.42
N VAL A 8 -9.02 4.32 4.02
CA VAL A 8 -8.90 2.88 3.81
C VAL A 8 -9.12 2.59 2.34
N ARG A 9 -8.13 1.93 1.73
CA ARG A 9 -8.11 1.59 0.32
C ARG A 9 -7.81 0.11 0.16
N SER A 10 -8.43 -0.52 -0.83
CA SER A 10 -8.21 -1.92 -1.22
C SER A 10 -7.92 -1.97 -2.71
N ILE A 11 -6.80 -2.59 -3.09
CA ILE A 11 -6.43 -2.75 -4.50
C ILE A 11 -6.79 -4.17 -4.91
N VAL A 12 -7.72 -4.29 -5.86
CA VAL A 12 -8.20 -5.60 -6.33
C VAL A 12 -7.96 -5.69 -7.83
N GLY A 13 -6.91 -6.43 -8.20
CA GLY A 13 -6.50 -6.62 -9.58
C GLY A 13 -6.19 -8.09 -9.90
N ARG A 14 -5.29 -8.29 -10.87
CA ARG A 14 -4.87 -9.63 -11.31
C ARG A 14 -4.00 -10.32 -10.27
N PHE A 15 -3.12 -9.58 -9.61
CA PHE A 15 -2.24 -10.13 -8.58
C PHE A 15 -2.88 -10.00 -7.20
N LEU A 16 -2.58 -10.97 -6.33
CA LEU A 16 -2.96 -10.93 -4.93
C LEU A 16 -1.92 -10.10 -4.17
N GLU A 17 -2.35 -8.96 -3.64
CA GLU A 17 -1.50 -8.13 -2.77
C GLU A 17 -1.28 -8.85 -1.44
N HIS A 18 -0.10 -9.44 -1.28
CA HIS A 18 0.29 -10.19 -0.08
C HIS A 18 1.40 -9.48 0.72
N THR A 19 1.90 -8.36 0.22
CA THR A 19 2.89 -7.53 0.89
C THR A 19 2.29 -6.90 2.14
N ARG A 20 3.10 -6.84 3.22
CA ARG A 20 2.73 -6.21 4.49
C ARG A 20 3.86 -5.26 4.85
N VAL A 21 3.61 -3.97 4.64
CA VAL A 21 4.57 -2.89 4.83
C VAL A 21 3.98 -1.85 5.76
N CYS A 22 4.76 -1.40 6.74
CA CYS A 22 4.42 -0.27 7.60
C CYS A 22 5.38 0.88 7.28
N TYR A 23 4.83 2.06 6.99
CA TYR A 23 5.60 3.29 6.79
C TYR A 23 5.25 4.28 7.89
N PHE A 24 6.26 4.89 8.48
CA PHE A 24 6.13 5.94 9.48
C PHE A 24 6.94 7.15 9.02
N TYR A 25 6.30 8.33 8.94
CA TYR A 25 6.99 9.56 8.56
C TYR A 25 8.00 10.03 9.61
N ASN A 26 7.68 9.81 10.89
CA ASN A 26 8.55 10.06 12.05
C ASN A 26 9.28 11.42 12.01
N ASP A 27 8.50 12.50 11.84
CA ASP A 27 8.99 13.88 11.75
C ASP A 27 10.11 14.09 10.70
N GLY A 28 9.98 13.40 9.56
CA GLY A 28 10.95 13.42 8.46
C GLY A 28 12.04 12.35 8.56
N ASN A 29 12.15 11.63 9.68
CA ASN A 29 13.05 10.48 9.84
C ASN A 29 12.35 9.18 9.43
N GLU A 30 11.97 9.09 8.17
CA GLU A 30 11.11 8.02 7.65
C GLU A 30 11.61 6.61 7.98
N GLU A 31 10.72 5.79 8.51
CA GLU A 31 10.96 4.38 8.83
C GLU A 31 10.04 3.49 8.01
N VAL A 32 10.59 2.39 7.49
CA VAL A 32 9.85 1.38 6.74
C VAL A 32 10.14 0.02 7.33
N PHE A 33 9.08 -0.75 7.57
CA PHE A 33 9.15 -2.11 8.06
C PHE A 33 8.41 -3.05 7.11
N CYS A 34 8.97 -4.24 6.91
CA CYS A 34 8.28 -5.35 6.25
C CYS A 34 7.92 -6.40 7.30
N SER A 35 6.77 -7.04 7.12
CA SER A 35 6.20 -7.97 8.09
C SER A 35 5.73 -9.27 7.45
N SER A 36 5.84 -10.39 8.17
CA SER A 36 5.14 -11.64 7.81
C SER A 36 3.66 -11.59 8.16
N ALA A 37 3.26 -10.74 9.11
CA ALA A 37 1.94 -10.69 9.72
C ALA A 37 1.07 -9.50 9.27
N ASP A 38 -0.23 -9.75 9.13
CA ASP A 38 -1.27 -8.71 9.17
C ASP A 38 -1.65 -8.37 10.63
N TRP A 39 -2.49 -7.35 10.84
CA TRP A 39 -2.90 -6.86 12.18
C TRP A 39 -4.03 -7.66 12.85
N MET A 40 -4.19 -8.93 12.52
CA MET A 40 -5.20 -9.78 13.18
C MET A 40 -4.67 -10.36 14.50
N GLU A 41 -5.54 -10.46 15.51
CA GLU A 41 -5.18 -10.97 16.86
C GLU A 41 -4.43 -12.31 16.83
N ARG A 42 -4.82 -13.22 15.94
CA ARG A 42 -4.16 -14.52 15.79
C ARG A 42 -2.67 -14.39 15.46
N ASN A 43 -2.29 -13.39 14.68
CA ASN A 43 -0.91 -13.16 14.27
C ASN A 43 -0.15 -12.40 15.37
N MET A 44 -0.82 -11.51 16.09
CA MET A 44 -0.19 -10.73 17.17
C MET A 44 0.04 -11.52 18.47
N PHE A 45 -0.86 -12.45 18.80
CA PHE A 45 -0.85 -13.11 20.12
C PHE A 45 -0.66 -14.62 20.08
N ARG A 46 -0.89 -15.26 18.94
CA ARG A 46 -0.94 -16.74 18.85
C ARG A 46 0.05 -17.35 17.86
N ARG A 47 0.77 -16.53 17.09
CA ARG A 47 1.76 -16.98 16.11
C ARG A 47 3.09 -16.32 16.37
N VAL A 48 4.15 -17.01 15.97
CA VAL A 48 5.48 -16.42 15.89
C VAL A 48 5.58 -15.76 14.53
N GLU A 49 5.76 -14.44 14.52
CA GLU A 49 5.81 -13.60 13.33
C GLU A 49 7.06 -12.72 13.39
N VAL A 50 7.51 -12.22 12.23
CA VAL A 50 8.68 -11.35 12.12
C VAL A 50 8.29 -10.04 11.45
N CYS A 51 8.69 -8.94 12.07
CA CYS A 51 8.65 -7.60 11.51
C CYS A 51 10.06 -7.01 11.62
N PHE A 52 10.59 -6.49 10.52
CA PHE A 52 11.98 -6.03 10.46
C PHE A 52 12.09 -4.69 9.73
N PRO A 53 13.02 -3.81 10.18
CA PRO A 53 13.25 -2.52 9.54
C PRO A 53 14.01 -2.67 8.23
N ILE A 54 13.77 -1.73 7.32
CA ILE A 54 14.56 -1.57 6.08
C ILE A 54 15.59 -0.46 6.31
N GLU A 55 16.79 -0.88 6.74
CA GLU A 55 17.88 0.04 7.09
C GLU A 55 18.50 0.71 5.86
N SER A 56 18.59 -0.02 4.74
CA SER A 56 19.12 0.50 3.47
C SER A 56 18.25 1.62 2.93
N SER A 57 18.82 2.83 2.82
CA SER A 57 18.13 4.01 2.29
C SER A 57 17.60 3.79 0.88
N LYS A 58 18.38 3.11 0.01
CA LYS A 58 17.97 2.77 -1.36
C LYS A 58 16.73 1.89 -1.39
N LEU A 59 16.69 0.85 -0.55
CA LEU A 59 15.55 -0.07 -0.48
C LEU A 59 14.32 0.62 0.14
N ARG A 60 14.53 1.43 1.18
CA ARG A 60 13.47 2.21 1.81
C ARG A 60 12.81 3.16 0.80
N GLN A 61 13.60 3.95 0.07
CA GLN A 61 13.07 4.87 -0.95
C GLN A 61 12.33 4.13 -2.07
N ARG A 62 12.83 2.97 -2.49
CA ARG A 62 12.13 2.11 -3.46
C ARG A 62 10.75 1.72 -2.93
N ILE A 63 10.66 1.20 -1.72
CA ILE A 63 9.38 0.78 -1.14
C ILE A 63 8.42 1.97 -1.00
N ILE A 64 8.90 3.14 -0.57
CA ILE A 64 8.07 4.35 -0.48
C ILE A 64 7.52 4.75 -1.86
N LYS A 65 8.36 4.70 -2.90
CA LYS A 65 7.93 4.95 -4.29
C LYS A 65 6.88 3.94 -4.74
N GLU A 66 7.06 2.66 -4.45
CA GLU A 66 6.08 1.62 -4.80
C GLU A 66 4.76 1.80 -4.03
N LEU A 67 4.80 2.18 -2.75
CA LEU A 67 3.60 2.52 -1.96
C LEU A 67 2.83 3.70 -2.56
N ASP A 68 3.53 4.71 -3.07
CA ASP A 68 2.90 5.85 -3.77
C ASP A 68 2.14 5.41 -5.03
N TYR A 69 2.56 4.35 -5.72
CA TYR A 69 1.80 3.82 -6.86
C TYR A 69 0.44 3.28 -6.41
N TYR A 70 0.39 2.57 -5.29
CA TYR A 70 -0.87 2.07 -4.73
C TYR A 70 -1.78 3.21 -4.24
N LEU A 71 -1.22 4.31 -3.75
CA LEU A 71 -1.98 5.51 -3.38
C LEU A 71 -2.52 6.27 -4.61
N LYS A 72 -1.80 6.23 -5.73
CA LYS A 72 -2.20 6.84 -7.01
C LYS A 72 -3.16 6.00 -7.85
N ASP A 73 -3.31 4.71 -7.54
CA ASP A 73 -4.21 3.84 -8.30
C ASP A 73 -5.63 4.40 -8.32
N ASN A 74 -6.12 4.73 -9.52
CA ASN A 74 -7.45 5.30 -9.73
C ASN A 74 -8.32 4.37 -10.59
N SER A 75 -7.88 3.13 -10.85
CA SER A 75 -8.53 2.20 -11.76
C SER A 75 -8.91 0.86 -11.13
N GLN A 76 -8.12 0.34 -10.19
CA GLN A 76 -8.34 -0.91 -9.46
C GLN A 76 -8.52 -0.69 -7.94
N ALA A 77 -8.39 0.55 -7.47
CA ALA A 77 -8.62 0.87 -6.07
C ALA A 77 -10.10 0.91 -5.70
N TRP A 78 -10.39 0.48 -4.48
CA TRP A 78 -11.67 0.60 -3.80
C TRP A 78 -11.45 1.37 -2.50
N GLU A 79 -12.22 2.44 -2.28
CA GLU A 79 -12.16 3.23 -1.05
C GLU A 79 -13.33 2.88 -0.15
N LEU A 80 -13.07 2.79 1.15
CA LEU A 80 -14.12 2.63 2.16
C LEU A 80 -14.71 4.01 2.51
N SER A 81 -16.00 4.19 2.27
CA SER A 81 -16.71 5.42 2.65
C SER A 81 -17.04 5.45 4.15
N SER A 82 -17.45 6.62 4.65
CA SER A 82 -17.92 6.80 6.04
C SER A 82 -19.11 5.91 6.40
N GLU A 83 -19.89 5.49 5.41
CA GLU A 83 -21.05 4.62 5.53
C GLU A 83 -20.65 3.13 5.59
N GLY A 84 -19.36 2.81 5.52
CA GLY A 84 -18.85 1.44 5.56
C GLY A 84 -19.00 0.70 4.23
N VAL A 85 -19.23 1.41 3.13
CA VAL A 85 -19.40 0.82 1.79
C VAL A 85 -18.13 1.03 0.98
N TYR A 86 -17.65 -0.03 0.33
CA TYR A 86 -16.54 0.08 -0.62
C TYR A 86 -17.03 0.57 -1.98
N GLN A 87 -16.37 1.58 -2.52
CA GLN A 87 -16.64 2.13 -3.84
C GLN A 87 -15.37 2.08 -4.68
N ARG A 88 -15.48 1.54 -5.90
CA ARG A 88 -14.36 1.50 -6.83
C ARG A 88 -14.06 2.92 -7.33
N THR A 89 -12.81 3.32 -7.26
CA THR A 89 -12.36 4.59 -7.84
C THR A 89 -12.45 4.53 -9.37
N ALA A 90 -12.72 5.67 -9.98
CA ALA A 90 -12.57 5.87 -11.41
C ALA A 90 -11.66 7.08 -11.64
N PRO A 91 -10.91 7.13 -12.75
CA PRO A 91 -10.15 8.31 -13.12
C PRO A 91 -11.09 9.52 -13.24
N ALA A 92 -10.65 10.69 -12.78
CA ALA A 92 -11.41 11.92 -12.98
C ALA A 92 -11.45 12.31 -14.47
N GLU A 93 -12.36 13.23 -14.83
CA GLU A 93 -12.42 13.75 -16.19
C GLU A 93 -11.09 14.41 -16.58
N GLY A 94 -10.49 13.94 -17.69
CA GLY A 94 -9.18 14.39 -18.15
C GLY A 94 -7.98 13.73 -17.46
N GLU A 95 -8.20 12.86 -16.48
CA GLU A 95 -7.14 12.10 -15.80
C GLU A 95 -6.86 10.77 -16.51
N ALA A 96 -5.58 10.41 -16.65
CA ALA A 96 -5.21 9.11 -17.18
C ALA A 96 -5.50 8.00 -16.15
N ALA A 97 -6.00 6.87 -16.65
CA ALA A 97 -6.13 5.67 -15.82
C ALA A 97 -4.76 5.17 -15.37
N PHE A 98 -4.59 5.00 -14.07
CA PHE A 98 -3.38 4.48 -13.44
C PHE A 98 -3.70 3.21 -12.66
N SER A 99 -2.97 2.14 -12.95
CA SER A 99 -3.03 0.87 -12.24
C SER A 99 -1.65 0.55 -11.66
N ALA A 100 -1.58 0.43 -10.33
CA ALA A 100 -0.33 0.15 -9.62
C ALA A 100 0.30 -1.15 -10.11
N GLN A 101 -0.50 -2.22 -10.23
CA GLN A 101 -0.02 -3.54 -10.68
C GLN A 101 0.59 -3.49 -12.09
N ASN A 102 -0.07 -2.81 -13.04
CA ASN A 102 0.45 -2.71 -14.42
C ASN A 102 1.68 -1.81 -14.49
N ALA A 103 1.68 -0.68 -13.77
CA ALA A 103 2.81 0.24 -13.73
C ALA A 103 4.06 -0.43 -13.15
N LEU A 104 3.90 -1.15 -12.03
CA LEU A 104 4.98 -1.93 -11.42
C LEU A 104 5.46 -3.04 -12.37
N LEU A 105 4.55 -3.81 -12.98
CA LEU A 105 4.91 -4.87 -13.92
C LEU A 105 5.74 -4.33 -15.10
N GLN A 106 5.32 -3.21 -15.68
CA GLN A 106 6.03 -2.58 -16.78
C GLN A 106 7.41 -2.06 -16.35
N GLU A 107 7.48 -1.30 -15.25
CA GLU A 107 8.74 -0.74 -14.74
C GLU A 107 9.78 -1.84 -14.47
N TRP A 108 9.36 -2.98 -13.93
CA TRP A 108 10.26 -4.10 -13.63
C TRP A 108 10.58 -4.96 -14.87
N ALA A 109 9.69 -5.03 -15.86
CA ALA A 109 9.98 -5.70 -17.12
C ALA A 109 11.05 -4.96 -17.96
N GLU A 110 11.08 -3.62 -17.89
CA GLU A 110 12.08 -2.80 -18.61
C GLU A 110 13.47 -2.83 -17.95
N GLN A 111 13.54 -3.21 -16.67
CA GLN A 111 14.79 -3.32 -15.90
C GLN A 111 15.44 -4.71 -15.97
N ALA A 112 14.74 -5.70 -16.53
CA ALA A 112 15.19 -7.09 -16.65
C ALA A 112 15.92 -7.34 -17.99
#